data_AF-A0A484BDI0-F1
#
_entry.id   AF-A0A484BDI0-F1
#
_cell.length_a   1.000
_cell.length_b   1.000
_cell.length_c   1.000
_cell.angle_alpha   90.00
_cell.angle_beta   90.00
_cell.angle_gamma   90.00
#
_symmetry.space_group_name_H-M   'P 1'
#
loop_
_entity.id
_entity.type
_entity.pdbx_description
1 polymer ?
#
loop_
_entity_poly.entity_id
_entity_poly.type
_entity_poly.pdbx_seq_one_letter_code
_entity_poly.pdbx_strand_id
1 'polypeptide(L)'
;MEVILSRVAAYHAASACYLQSNRDQLNEFPSYKEPDQTLIAKKSWIQQQFYESLRANGLRQFEDKVKSYQRTLSSRVKAPDSKKSFTVILNGACCSNNLLGLFDEFGQLRDVVFNDFGSANIGPAVHDLLQLLLTAPAAKTEKFDGFSRFYVEKLAEILNLLNFKGKFPSLTDIQLDMLSYRRHWGKL
;
A
#
# COMPACT_ATOMS: atom_id res chain seq x y z
N MET A 1 15.81 5.83 2.08
CA MET A 1 14.79 4.76 2.05
C MET A 1 14.52 4.26 3.46
N GLU A 2 15.56 3.94 4.21
CA GLU A 2 15.47 3.53 5.62
C GLU A 2 14.69 4.52 6.50
N VAL A 3 14.88 5.84 6.35
CA VAL A 3 14.10 6.87 7.03
C VAL A 3 12.58 6.71 6.77
N ILE A 4 12.21 6.51 5.51
CA ILE A 4 10.82 6.31 5.10
C ILE A 4 10.27 5.00 5.67
N LEU A 5 11.01 3.89 5.53
CA LEU A 5 10.59 2.59 6.05
C LEU A 5 10.47 2.60 7.57
N SER A 6 11.31 3.36 8.26
CA SER A 6 11.21 3.55 9.72
C SER A 6 9.92 4.25 10.09
N ARG A 7 9.51 5.27 9.32
CA ARG A 7 8.22 5.95 9.54
C ARG A 7 7.02 5.07 9.21
N VAL A 8 7.09 4.28 8.14
CA VAL A 8 6.03 3.30 7.81
C VAL A 8 5.92 2.25 8.91
N ALA A 9 7.05 1.71 9.38
CA ALA A 9 7.09 0.75 10.49
C ALA A 9 6.51 1.35 11.78
N ALA A 10 6.85 2.60 12.11
CA ALA A 10 6.31 3.30 13.28
C ALA A 10 4.78 3.48 13.18
N TYR A 11 4.28 3.92 12.03
CA TYR A 11 2.85 4.08 11.78
C TYR A 11 2.09 2.74 11.85
N HIS A 12 2.63 1.69 11.23
CA HIS A 12 2.07 0.34 11.29
C HIS A 12 2.09 -0.25 12.71
N ALA A 13 3.15 -0.04 13.48
CA ALA A 13 3.22 -0.48 14.87
C ALA A 13 2.18 0.24 15.74
N ALA A 14 2.11 1.57 15.63
CA ALA A 14 1.17 2.38 16.39
C ALA A 14 -0.29 2.01 16.06
N SER A 15 -0.60 1.84 14.77
CA SER A 15 -1.94 1.41 14.34
C SER A 15 -2.28 -0.01 14.79
N ALA A 16 -1.34 -0.96 14.72
CA ALA A 16 -1.56 -2.31 15.27
C ALA A 16 -1.88 -2.29 16.77
N CYS A 17 -1.14 -1.50 17.56
CA CYS A 17 -1.44 -1.30 18.98
C CYS A 17 -2.80 -0.64 19.19
N TYR A 18 -3.15 0.36 18.38
CA TYR A 18 -4.46 1.02 18.44
C TYR A 18 -5.60 0.05 18.15
N LEU A 19 -5.50 -0.76 17.09
CA LEU A 19 -6.48 -1.80 16.74
C LEU A 19 -6.59 -2.86 17.84
N GLN A 20 -5.49 -3.20 18.51
CA GLN A 20 -5.50 -4.14 19.63
C GLN A 20 -6.29 -3.60 20.83
N SER A 21 -6.14 -2.32 21.14
CA SER A 21 -6.78 -1.68 22.30
C SER A 21 -8.22 -1.23 22.02
N ASN A 22 -8.59 -0.96 20.77
CA ASN A 22 -9.87 -0.35 20.39
C ASN A 22 -10.71 -1.25 19.46
N ARG A 23 -10.71 -2.57 19.70
CA ARG A 23 -11.41 -3.55 18.86
C ARG A 23 -12.90 -3.24 18.65
N ASP A 24 -13.55 -2.62 19.63
CA ASP A 24 -14.97 -2.31 19.59
C ASP A 24 -15.29 -1.01 18.81
N GLN A 25 -14.28 -0.17 18.54
CA GLN A 25 -14.41 1.11 17.83
C GLN A 25 -14.06 1.02 16.34
N LEU A 26 -13.80 -0.19 15.83
CA LEU A 26 -13.41 -0.42 14.43
C LEU A 26 -14.49 -0.03 13.40
N ASN A 27 -15.71 0.26 13.85
CA ASN A 27 -16.80 0.78 13.02
C ASN A 27 -16.58 2.23 12.54
N GLU A 28 -15.58 2.94 13.08
CA GLU A 28 -15.24 4.32 12.66
C GLU A 28 -14.47 4.38 11.34
N PHE A 29 -13.81 3.30 10.93
CA PHE A 29 -13.14 3.28 9.63
C PHE A 29 -14.17 3.19 8.51
N PRO A 30 -14.01 3.97 7.43
CA PRO A 30 -14.88 3.87 6.28
C PRO A 30 -14.76 2.45 5.70
N SER A 31 -15.71 1.59 6.08
CA SER A 31 -15.93 0.33 5.39
C SER A 31 -16.11 0.66 3.92
N TYR A 32 -15.50 -0.13 3.03
CA TYR A 32 -15.66 0.02 1.60
C TYR A 32 -17.16 0.10 1.29
N LYS A 33 -17.66 1.31 1.04
CA LYS A 33 -19.00 1.50 0.56
C LYS A 33 -18.95 1.10 -0.90
N GLU A 34 -19.82 0.17 -1.29
CA GLU A 34 -20.13 -0.07 -2.70
C GLU A 34 -20.17 1.28 -3.42
N PRO A 35 -19.40 1.46 -4.50
CA PRO A 35 -19.29 2.76 -5.14
C PRO A 35 -20.69 3.21 -5.55
N ASP A 36 -21.11 4.37 -5.08
CA ASP A 36 -22.39 4.98 -5.47
C ASP A 36 -22.45 5.09 -7.01
N GLN A 37 -23.66 5.01 -7.58
CA GLN A 37 -23.89 5.10 -9.02
C GLN A 37 -23.18 6.31 -9.65
N THR A 38 -23.08 7.42 -8.94
CA THR A 38 -22.33 8.60 -9.39
C THR A 38 -20.84 8.34 -9.55
N LEU A 39 -20.22 7.60 -8.62
CA LEU A 39 -18.82 7.19 -8.66
C LEU A 39 -18.56 6.17 -9.78
N ILE A 40 -19.48 5.24 -10.00
CA ILE A 40 -19.45 4.29 -11.11
C ILE A 40 -19.53 5.04 -12.45
N ALA A 41 -20.50 5.96 -12.59
CA ALA A 41 -20.66 6.76 -13.79
C ALA A 41 -19.43 7.63 -14.08
N LYS A 42 -18.86 8.27 -13.04
CA LYS A 42 -17.64 9.07 -13.18
C LYS A 42 -16.43 8.22 -13.59
N LYS A 43 -16.25 7.03 -13.01
CA LYS A 43 -15.20 6.08 -13.42
C LYS A 43 -15.37 5.67 -14.89
N SER A 44 -16.59 5.32 -15.30
CA SER A 44 -16.92 4.95 -16.68
C SER A 44 -16.60 6.10 -17.65
N TRP A 45 -16.98 7.32 -17.30
CA TRP A 45 -16.71 8.51 -18.11
C TRP A 45 -15.21 8.80 -18.26
N ILE A 46 -14.44 8.78 -17.17
CA ILE A 46 -12.97 8.95 -17.22
C ILE A 46 -12.33 7.88 -18.10
N GLN A 47 -12.80 6.63 -17.98
CA GLN A 47 -12.30 5.51 -18.76
C GLN A 47 -12.60 5.68 -20.25
N GLN A 48 -13.79 6.19 -20.60
CA GLN A 48 -14.14 6.51 -21.97
C GLN A 48 -13.27 7.65 -22.54
N GLN A 49 -13.08 8.73 -21.78
CA GLN A 49 -12.20 9.85 -22.18
C GLN A 49 -10.75 9.39 -22.38
N PHE A 50 -10.26 8.48 -21.55
CA PHE A 50 -8.93 7.88 -21.73
C PHE A 50 -8.83 7.09 -23.05
N TYR A 51 -9.84 6.29 -23.39
CA TYR A 51 -9.86 5.57 -24.67
C TYR A 51 -9.98 6.49 -25.88
N GLU A 52 -10.78 7.55 -25.80
CA GLU A 52 -10.88 8.58 -26.82
C GLU A 52 -9.53 9.29 -27.04
N SER A 53 -8.83 9.62 -25.96
CA SER A 53 -7.48 10.21 -26.02
C SER A 53 -6.45 9.26 -26.65
N LEU A 54 -6.47 7.96 -26.30
CA LEU A 54 -5.60 6.97 -26.95
C LEU A 54 -5.83 6.92 -28.46
N ARG A 55 -7.09 6.99 -28.91
CA ARG A 55 -7.43 7.00 -30.34
C ARG A 55 -6.99 8.29 -31.02
N ALA A 56 -7.24 9.43 -30.41
CA ALA A 56 -6.84 10.75 -30.92
C ALA A 56 -5.32 10.89 -31.09
N ASN A 57 -4.54 10.24 -30.22
CA ASN A 57 -3.08 10.26 -30.27
C ASN A 57 -2.46 9.09 -31.08
N GLY A 58 -3.26 8.31 -31.82
CA GLY A 58 -2.76 7.19 -32.64
C GLY A 58 -2.26 5.98 -31.83
N LEU A 59 -2.54 5.93 -30.52
CA LEU A 59 -2.09 4.90 -29.57
C LEU A 59 -3.11 3.75 -29.42
N ARG A 60 -3.96 3.54 -30.42
CA ARG A 60 -5.07 2.57 -30.38
C ARG A 60 -4.61 1.14 -30.11
N GLN A 61 -3.38 0.78 -30.48
CA GLN A 61 -2.76 -0.52 -30.21
C GLN A 61 -2.66 -0.87 -28.71
N PHE A 62 -2.72 0.12 -27.82
CA PHE A 62 -2.71 -0.10 -26.37
C PHE A 62 -4.11 -0.31 -25.79
N GLU A 63 -5.17 -0.03 -26.55
CA GLU A 63 -6.56 -0.14 -26.08
C GLU A 63 -6.87 -1.57 -25.60
N ASP A 64 -6.47 -2.58 -26.36
CA ASP A 64 -6.69 -3.99 -26.01
C ASP A 64 -5.87 -4.43 -24.80
N LYS A 65 -4.64 -3.92 -24.66
CA LYS A 65 -3.79 -4.16 -23.48
C LYS A 65 -4.41 -3.54 -22.23
N VAL A 66 -4.90 -2.31 -22.31
CA VAL A 66 -5.57 -1.61 -21.21
C VAL A 66 -6.86 -2.34 -20.80
N LYS A 67 -7.70 -2.75 -21.77
CA LYS A 67 -8.93 -3.53 -21.50
C LYS A 67 -8.63 -4.89 -20.88
N SER A 68 -7.56 -5.55 -21.32
CA SER A 68 -7.12 -6.83 -20.76
C SER A 68 -6.63 -6.67 -19.32
N TYR A 69 -5.83 -5.63 -19.07
CA TYR A 69 -5.34 -5.29 -17.74
C TYR A 69 -6.47 -4.95 -16.77
N GLN A 70 -7.44 -4.12 -17.18
CA GLN A 70 -8.59 -3.77 -16.37
C GLN A 70 -9.47 -4.97 -16.04
N ARG A 71 -9.75 -5.88 -16.99
CA ARG A 71 -10.46 -7.14 -16.73
C ARG A 71 -9.72 -8.03 -15.74
N THR A 72 -8.39 -8.07 -15.82
CA THR A 72 -7.55 -8.81 -14.89
C THR A 72 -7.64 -8.24 -13.48
N LEU A 73 -7.60 -6.90 -13.35
CA LEU A 73 -7.77 -6.23 -12.06
C LEU A 73 -9.16 -6.52 -11.46
N SER A 74 -10.23 -6.34 -12.23
CA SER A 74 -11.61 -6.53 -11.75
C SER A 74 -11.93 -7.97 -11.33
N SER A 75 -11.24 -8.97 -11.90
CA SER A 75 -11.47 -10.39 -11.59
C SER A 75 -10.60 -10.95 -10.46
N ARG A 76 -9.55 -10.22 -10.02
CA ARG A 76 -8.53 -10.73 -9.08
C ARG A 76 -8.52 -10.08 -7.70
N VAL A 77 -9.42 -9.15 -7.41
CA VAL A 77 -9.57 -8.57 -6.06
C VAL A 77 -10.35 -9.53 -5.16
N LYS A 78 -9.79 -10.71 -4.85
CA LYS A 78 -10.04 -11.27 -3.52
C LYS A 78 -9.05 -10.57 -2.61
N ALA A 79 -9.52 -9.81 -1.63
CA ALA A 79 -8.65 -9.27 -0.60
C ALA A 79 -7.85 -10.45 0.03
N PRO A 80 -6.56 -10.28 0.33
CA PRO A 80 -5.82 -11.29 1.08
C PRO A 80 -6.59 -11.66 2.35
N ASP A 81 -6.55 -12.92 2.72
CA ASP A 81 -7.28 -13.45 3.87
C ASP A 81 -6.77 -12.78 5.16
N SER A 82 -7.46 -11.72 5.60
CA SER A 82 -7.06 -10.81 6.68
C SER A 82 -6.84 -11.51 8.03
N LYS A 83 -7.29 -12.76 8.17
CA LYS A 83 -7.11 -13.60 9.36
C LYS A 83 -5.68 -14.12 9.55
N LYS A 84 -4.81 -14.08 8.54
CA LYS A 84 -3.44 -14.65 8.63
C LYS A 84 -2.32 -13.62 8.57
N SER A 85 -2.58 -12.45 7.99
CA SER A 85 -1.58 -11.41 7.77
C SER A 85 -1.54 -10.40 8.92
N PHE A 86 -0.42 -9.69 9.04
CA PHE A 86 -0.27 -8.62 10.05
C PHE A 86 -1.15 -7.42 9.67
N THR A 87 -2.27 -7.27 10.38
CA THR A 87 -3.29 -6.26 10.10
C THR A 87 -2.99 -4.94 10.81
N VAL A 88 -3.08 -3.85 10.05
CA VAL A 88 -2.81 -2.48 10.47
C VAL A 88 -3.85 -1.53 9.86
N ILE A 89 -3.85 -0.27 10.31
CA ILE A 89 -4.54 0.80 9.57
C ILE A 89 -3.58 1.24 8.47
N LEU A 90 -3.95 0.96 7.22
CA LEU A 90 -3.18 1.36 6.05
C LEU A 90 -3.32 2.87 5.85
N ASN A 91 -2.25 3.51 5.38
CA ASN A 91 -2.32 4.82 4.76
C ASN A 91 -3.10 4.72 3.43
N GLY A 92 -2.91 3.62 2.69
CA GLY A 92 -3.68 3.30 1.47
C GLY A 92 -3.24 4.06 0.22
N ALA A 93 -2.51 5.17 0.39
CA ALA A 93 -1.87 5.91 -0.68
C ALA A 93 -0.36 6.06 -0.43
N CYS A 94 0.29 5.04 0.15
CA CYS A 94 1.73 5.06 0.52
C CYS A 94 2.66 4.93 -0.69
N CYS A 95 2.60 5.88 -1.64
CA CYS A 95 3.55 5.99 -2.74
C CYS A 95 4.61 7.06 -2.45
N SER A 96 5.74 6.98 -3.13
CA SER A 96 6.86 7.93 -2.96
C SER A 96 6.46 9.40 -3.13
N ASN A 97 5.46 9.69 -3.97
CA ASN A 97 4.96 11.05 -4.24
C ASN A 97 4.06 11.61 -3.12
N ASN A 98 3.48 10.74 -2.30
CA ASN A 98 2.58 11.13 -1.21
C ASN A 98 3.33 11.25 0.14
N LEU A 99 4.66 11.28 0.10
CA LEU A 99 5.52 11.46 1.26
C LEU A 99 6.14 12.85 1.23
N LEU A 100 5.88 13.64 2.26
CA LEU A 100 6.49 14.95 2.43
C LEU A 100 7.81 14.78 3.19
N GLY A 101 8.92 15.06 2.51
CA GLY A 101 10.26 14.92 3.08
C GLY A 101 10.71 16.19 3.82
N LEU A 102 11.23 16.00 5.03
CA LEU A 102 12.00 17.00 5.75
C LEU A 102 13.49 16.76 5.44
N PHE A 103 14.16 17.77 4.89
CA PHE A 103 15.58 17.71 4.54
C PHE A 103 16.41 18.58 5.48
N ASP A 104 17.64 18.15 5.75
CA ASP A 104 18.61 18.97 6.48
C ASP A 104 19.30 20.00 5.57
N GLU A 105 20.18 20.82 6.16
CA GLU A 105 20.96 21.85 5.46
C GLU A 105 21.89 21.28 4.37
N PHE A 106 22.20 19.97 4.44
CA PHE A 106 23.04 19.27 3.47
C PHE A 106 22.23 18.53 2.40
N GLY A 107 20.89 18.68 2.40
CA GLY A 107 19.99 18.02 1.46
C GLY A 107 19.74 16.54 1.76
N GLN A 108 20.12 16.04 2.94
CA GLN A 108 19.82 14.67 3.36
C GLN A 108 18.42 14.58 3.96
N LEU A 109 17.70 13.50 3.61
CA LEU A 109 16.37 13.25 4.12
C LEU A 109 16.43 12.89 5.60
N ARG A 110 15.95 13.77 6.47
CA ARG A 110 15.90 13.60 7.92
C ARG A 110 14.64 12.88 8.37
N ASP A 111 13.50 13.23 7.77
CA ASP A 111 12.21 12.69 8.17
C ASP A 111 11.19 12.69 7.03
N VAL A 112 10.09 11.95 7.19
CA VAL A 112 8.93 12.00 6.30
C VAL A 112 7.61 12.03 7.05
N VAL A 113 6.64 12.73 6.45
CA VAL A 113 5.24 12.74 6.89
C VAL A 113 4.36 12.18 5.77
N PHE A 114 3.39 11.37 6.15
CA PHE A 114 2.39 10.85 5.22
C PHE A 114 1.40 11.95 4.85
N ASN A 115 1.20 12.14 3.54
CA ASN A 115 0.12 12.94 3.00
C ASN A 115 -0.92 12.00 2.37
N ASP A 116 -2.17 12.46 2.28
CA ASP A 116 -3.29 11.73 1.68
C ASP A 116 -3.69 10.40 2.37
N PHE A 117 -4.57 10.52 3.36
CA PHE A 117 -5.23 9.39 4.03
C PHE A 117 -6.61 9.06 3.42
N GLY A 118 -6.93 9.60 2.23
CA GLY A 118 -8.25 9.41 1.61
C GLY A 118 -8.57 7.96 1.23
N SER A 119 -7.53 7.12 1.18
CA SER A 119 -7.65 5.68 0.91
C SER A 119 -7.32 4.80 2.14
N ALA A 120 -7.24 5.40 3.33
CA ALA A 120 -6.92 4.68 4.56
C ALA A 120 -7.98 3.61 4.86
N ASN A 121 -7.53 2.40 5.17
CA ASN A 121 -8.40 1.26 5.43
C ASN A 121 -7.70 0.23 6.32
N ILE A 122 -8.44 -0.66 6.96
CA ILE A 122 -7.87 -1.75 7.75
C ILE A 122 -7.47 -2.88 6.80
N GLY A 123 -6.20 -3.31 6.88
CA GLY A 123 -5.73 -4.41 6.05
C GLY A 123 -4.30 -4.84 6.34
N PRO A 124 -3.78 -5.79 5.53
CA PRO A 124 -2.43 -6.30 5.71
C PRO A 124 -1.36 -5.23 5.43
N ALA A 125 -0.41 -5.06 6.34
CA ALA A 125 0.67 -4.06 6.25
C ALA A 125 1.51 -4.15 4.96
N VAL A 126 1.49 -5.31 4.31
CA VAL A 126 2.18 -5.55 3.04
C VAL A 126 1.69 -4.64 1.91
N HIS A 127 0.44 -4.14 1.98
CA HIS A 127 -0.13 -3.28 0.94
C HIS A 127 0.63 -1.96 0.82
N ASP A 128 0.77 -1.22 1.91
CA ASP A 128 1.52 0.05 1.92
C ASP A 128 3.00 -0.18 1.63
N LEU A 129 3.58 -1.28 2.14
CA LEU A 129 4.97 -1.63 1.88
C LEU A 129 5.23 -1.88 0.38
N LEU A 130 4.37 -2.64 -0.30
CA LEU A 130 4.49 -2.88 -1.73
C LEU A 130 4.19 -1.64 -2.56
N GLN A 131 3.17 -0.86 -2.19
CA GLN A 131 2.88 0.42 -2.83
C GLN A 131 4.13 1.32 -2.83
N LEU A 132 4.82 1.40 -1.68
CA LEU A 132 6.02 2.20 -1.53
C LEU A 132 7.20 1.65 -2.34
N LEU A 133 7.48 0.35 -2.23
CA LEU A 133 8.63 -0.26 -2.87
C LEU A 133 8.49 -0.33 -4.40
N LEU A 134 7.28 -0.54 -4.91
CA LEU A 134 7.02 -0.62 -6.36
C LEU A 134 6.93 0.76 -7.02
N THR A 135 6.59 1.81 -6.28
CA THR A 135 6.56 3.20 -6.78
C THR A 135 7.87 3.97 -6.49
N ALA A 136 8.84 3.31 -5.87
CA ALA A 136 10.17 3.87 -5.69
C ALA A 136 10.97 3.82 -7.02
N PRO A 137 11.86 4.79 -7.29
CA PRO A 137 12.70 4.80 -8.49
C PRO A 137 13.46 3.48 -8.72
N ALA A 138 13.55 3.03 -9.97
CA ALA A 138 14.08 1.72 -10.39
C ALA A 138 15.51 1.41 -9.91
N ALA A 139 16.33 2.38 -9.56
CA ALA A 139 17.64 2.13 -8.94
C ALA A 139 17.56 1.45 -7.54
N LYS A 140 16.36 1.38 -6.95
CA LYS A 140 16.12 0.85 -5.60
C LYS A 140 15.65 -0.62 -5.58
N THR A 141 15.35 -1.24 -6.72
CA THR A 141 14.88 -2.64 -6.79
C THR A 141 15.97 -3.67 -6.49
N GLU A 142 17.26 -3.35 -6.71
CA GLU A 142 18.37 -4.24 -6.35
C GLU A 142 18.48 -4.49 -4.83
N LYS A 143 17.90 -3.61 -4.01
CA LYS A 143 17.90 -3.70 -2.54
C LYS A 143 16.55 -4.07 -1.95
N PHE A 144 15.61 -4.56 -2.78
CA PHE A 144 14.24 -4.86 -2.35
C PHE A 144 14.17 -5.80 -1.14
N ASP A 145 14.95 -6.89 -1.16
CA ASP A 145 15.00 -7.85 -0.04
C ASP A 145 15.61 -7.23 1.22
N GLY A 146 16.63 -6.38 1.06
CA GLY A 146 17.25 -5.64 2.14
C GLY A 146 16.28 -4.67 2.81
N PHE A 147 15.49 -3.94 2.02
CA PHE A 147 14.47 -3.03 2.52
C PHE A 147 13.31 -3.75 3.21
N SER A 148 12.91 -4.92 2.69
CA SER A 148 11.89 -5.75 3.33
C SER A 148 12.36 -6.25 4.69
N ARG A 149 13.62 -6.70 4.79
CA ARG A 149 14.24 -7.10 6.05
C ARG A 149 14.32 -5.93 7.03
N PHE A 150 14.86 -4.79 6.60
CA PHE A 150 14.97 -3.58 7.42
C PHE A 150 13.62 -3.14 7.99
N TYR A 151 12.57 -3.15 7.16
CA TYR A 151 11.22 -2.82 7.61
C TYR A 151 10.72 -3.77 8.71
N VAL A 152 10.89 -5.09 8.54
CA VAL A 152 10.45 -6.08 9.54
C VAL A 152 11.20 -5.93 10.86
N GLU A 153 12.52 -5.72 10.80
CA GLU A 153 13.36 -5.50 11.97
C GLU A 153 12.93 -4.24 12.73
N LYS A 154 12.73 -3.11 12.01
CA LYS A 154 12.25 -1.87 12.63
C LYS A 154 10.83 -1.97 13.16
N LEU A 155 9.95 -2.68 12.47
CA LEU A 155 8.59 -2.91 12.95
C LEU A 155 8.62 -3.70 14.27
N ALA A 156 9.42 -4.77 14.35
CA ALA A 156 9.55 -5.57 15.56
C ALA A 156 10.13 -4.76 16.74
N GLU A 157 11.16 -3.94 16.48
CA GLU A 157 11.75 -3.04 17.49
C GLU A 157 10.70 -2.10 18.09
N ILE A 158 9.88 -1.46 17.25
CA ILE A 158 8.87 -0.49 17.69
C ILE A 158 7.69 -1.19 18.35
N LEU A 159 7.23 -2.36 17.84
CA LEU A 159 6.18 -3.15 18.48
C LEU A 159 6.59 -3.58 19.90
N ASN A 160 7.86 -3.94 20.10
CA ASN A 160 8.38 -4.27 21.41
C ASN A 160 8.37 -3.03 22.33
N LEU A 161 8.81 -1.86 21.84
CA LEU A 161 8.76 -0.60 22.59
C LEU A 161 7.32 -0.22 22.99
N LEU A 162 6.35 -0.47 22.12
CA LEU A 162 4.93 -0.20 22.36
C LEU A 162 4.22 -1.30 23.17
N ASN A 163 4.94 -2.32 23.65
CA ASN A 163 4.39 -3.44 24.42
C ASN A 163 3.24 -4.19 23.71
N PHE A 164 3.33 -4.31 22.38
CA PHE A 164 2.34 -5.05 21.59
C PHE A 164 2.22 -6.50 22.06
N LYS A 165 0.99 -7.03 22.15
CA LYS A 165 0.72 -8.38 22.70
C LYS A 165 0.36 -9.41 21.64
N GLY A 166 0.18 -8.98 20.38
CA GLY A 166 -0.10 -9.86 19.26
C GLY A 166 1.14 -10.57 18.71
N LYS A 167 0.94 -11.37 17.65
CA LYS A 167 2.03 -12.03 16.92
C LYS A 167 2.84 -11.01 16.13
N PHE A 168 4.16 -11.06 16.28
CA PHE A 168 5.08 -10.23 15.51
C PHE A 168 5.21 -10.83 14.10
N PRO A 169 5.15 -10.01 13.03
CA PRO A 169 5.35 -10.52 11.69
C PRO A 169 6.82 -10.92 11.50
N SER A 170 7.06 -12.12 10.99
CA SER A 170 8.39 -12.52 10.51
C SER A 170 8.63 -12.04 9.09
N LEU A 171 9.91 -12.04 8.66
CA LEU A 171 10.26 -11.76 7.27
C LEU A 171 9.56 -12.72 6.31
N THR A 172 9.48 -14.00 6.67
CA THR A 172 8.78 -15.03 5.91
C THR A 172 7.28 -14.74 5.81
N ASP A 173 6.64 -14.30 6.90
CA ASP A 173 5.21 -13.95 6.89
C ASP A 173 4.96 -12.80 5.89
N ILE A 174 5.76 -11.73 5.94
CA ILE A 174 5.64 -10.60 5.01
C ILE A 174 5.94 -11.02 3.57
N GLN A 175 6.94 -11.88 3.33
CA GLN A 175 7.23 -12.38 1.98
C GLN A 175 6.09 -13.26 1.43
N LEU A 176 5.47 -14.10 2.26
CA LEU A 176 4.30 -14.89 1.88
C LEU A 176 3.09 -13.99 1.59
N ASP A 177 2.89 -12.95 2.40
CA ASP A 177 1.89 -11.91 2.16
C ASP A 177 2.17 -11.18 0.84
N MET A 178 3.43 -10.85 0.54
CA MET A 178 3.83 -10.22 -0.73
C MET A 178 3.57 -11.13 -1.92
N LEU A 179 3.85 -12.43 -1.81
CA LEU A 179 3.59 -13.40 -2.88
C LEU A 179 2.09 -13.59 -3.10
N SER A 180 1.31 -13.63 -2.02
CA SER A 180 -0.15 -13.69 -2.07
C SER A 180 -0.70 -12.42 -2.74
N TYR A 181 -0.18 -11.25 -2.37
CA TYR A 181 -0.51 -9.98 -2.99
C TYR A 181 -0.10 -9.92 -4.47
N ARG A 182 1.11 -10.38 -4.83
CA ARG A 182 1.57 -10.43 -6.22
C ARG A 182 0.72 -11.36 -7.08
N ARG A 183 0.15 -12.45 -6.53
CA ARG A 183 -0.83 -13.27 -7.26
C ARG A 183 -2.08 -12.46 -7.64
N HIS A 184 -2.44 -11.44 -6.88
CA HIS A 184 -3.49 -10.48 -7.24
C HIS A 184 -3.07 -9.50 -8.36
N TRP A 185 -1.79 -9.12 -8.44
CA TRP A 185 -1.24 -8.20 -9.45
C TRP A 185 -0.67 -8.87 -10.72
N GLY A 186 -0.61 -10.20 -10.75
CA GLY A 186 -0.21 -10.97 -11.92
C GLY A 186 1.27 -11.36 -11.96
N LYS A 187 1.55 -12.52 -12.56
CA LYS A 187 2.86 -12.84 -13.12
C LYS A 187 3.05 -11.89 -14.30
N LEU A 188 4.04 -11.00 -14.21
CA LEU A 188 4.66 -10.38 -15.37
C LEU A 188 5.16 -11.46 -16.33
#